data_AF-A0A8B6EUH0-F1
#
_entry.id   AF-A0A8B6EUH0-F1
#
_cell.length_a   1.000
_cell.length_b   1.000
_cell.length_c   1.000
_cell.angle_alpha   90.00
_cell.angle_beta   90.00
_cell.angle_gamma   90.00
#
_symmetry.space_group_name_H-M   'P 1'
#
loop_
_entity.id
_entity.type
_entity.pdbx_description
1 polymer ?
#
loop_
_entity_poly.entity_id
_entity_poly.type
_entity_poly.pdbx_seq_one_letter_code
_entity_poly.pdbx_strand_id
1 'polypeptide(L)'
;INECASYPCQHGVCQNKQNNYSCTCTSGYTGRNCELDIECHSNPCQNGGICTDDQNSGHTCHCPTGFTGNNCEKEPYVMIKPTVSLADTRTVNEGSSLLTIPCYAEGIPIPSVTWESLDKPSLPYNARQLGHFLIFKNVSSIDGGHYVCTAKNKVGIDIKVVQVIVKTRYIKPHVSPLIHAPSTIQVKYYTEARITCNVTGYPSPTVAWIHNDIPVKSSGNTLIIHSVTNATIGTYTCIAKNDAGSSRANIQLKVIYDVPKIISPPLTSVILAGQSHKFTCIATGHPEPTIIWTYKMFTKHTTDMPLHQLHNHGSVLTLCSINTQESGLLTCSAKNEFGEDHVSVSVIVRSQNPVG
;
A
#
# COMPACT_ATOMS: atom_id res chain seq x y z
N ILE A 1 103.41 40.84 -0.55
CA ILE A 1 102.49 41.64 -1.40
C ILE A 1 101.16 41.71 -0.66
N ASN A 2 100.34 42.75 -0.85
CA ASN A 2 98.98 42.80 -0.29
C ASN A 2 97.98 42.68 -1.44
N GLU A 3 97.56 41.46 -1.70
CA GLU A 3 96.63 41.04 -2.73
C GLU A 3 95.21 41.61 -2.52
N CYS A 4 94.86 42.09 -1.32
CA CYS A 4 93.59 42.80 -1.05
C CYS A 4 93.58 44.29 -1.44
N ALA A 5 94.73 44.88 -1.80
CA ALA A 5 94.80 46.30 -2.16
C ALA A 5 94.06 46.65 -3.46
N SER A 6 93.74 45.66 -4.31
CA SER A 6 92.96 45.81 -5.54
C SER A 6 91.44 45.69 -5.33
N TYR A 7 90.97 45.57 -4.08
CA TYR A 7 89.56 45.37 -3.72
C TYR A 7 88.86 44.25 -4.52
N PRO A 8 89.39 43.02 -4.49
CA PRO A 8 88.86 41.94 -5.33
C PRO A 8 87.48 41.42 -4.90
N CYS A 9 87.05 41.64 -3.65
CA CYS A 9 85.75 41.21 -3.15
C CYS A 9 84.68 42.28 -3.43
N GLN A 10 83.64 41.96 -4.20
CA GLN A 10 82.58 42.89 -4.58
C GLN A 10 81.61 43.17 -3.42
N HIS A 11 81.00 42.10 -2.88
CA HIS A 11 80.02 42.18 -1.78
C HIS A 11 80.52 41.46 -0.52
N GLY A 12 81.75 41.74 -0.11
CA GLY A 12 82.36 41.07 1.04
C GLY A 12 83.65 41.73 1.54
N VAL A 13 84.20 41.17 2.62
CA VAL A 13 85.44 41.67 3.25
C VAL A 13 86.62 40.84 2.76
N CYS A 14 87.67 41.50 2.24
CA CYS A 14 88.88 40.84 1.77
C CYS A 14 89.86 40.55 2.90
N GLN A 15 90.39 39.34 2.93
CA GLN A 15 91.46 38.93 3.83
C GLN A 15 92.71 38.53 3.04
N ASN A 16 93.82 39.20 3.33
CA ASN A 16 95.08 38.96 2.62
C ASN A 16 95.77 37.68 3.13
N LYS A 17 96.22 36.82 2.22
CA LYS A 17 96.93 35.56 2.53
C LYS A 17 98.28 35.51 1.81
N GLN A 18 99.15 34.57 2.18
CA GLN A 18 100.46 34.45 1.56
C GLN A 18 100.33 34.04 0.08
N ASN A 19 100.61 34.98 -0.84
CA ASN A 19 100.46 34.86 -2.30
C ASN A 19 99.02 34.62 -2.81
N ASN A 20 97.99 34.95 -2.02
CA ASN A 20 96.58 34.83 -2.43
C ASN A 20 95.68 35.73 -1.56
N TYR A 21 94.40 35.86 -1.89
CA TYR A 21 93.40 36.50 -1.04
C TYR A 21 92.18 35.59 -0.83
N SER A 22 91.35 35.93 0.15
CA SER A 22 90.09 35.23 0.44
C SER A 22 89.00 36.25 0.73
N CYS A 23 87.84 36.10 0.12
CA CYS A 23 86.68 36.95 0.40
C CYS A 23 85.74 36.29 1.39
N THR A 24 85.28 37.04 2.38
CA THR A 24 84.16 36.65 3.25
C THR A 24 82.92 37.43 2.80
N CYS A 25 81.96 36.73 2.20
CA CYS A 25 80.80 37.36 1.57
C CYS A 25 79.76 37.82 2.58
N THR A 26 79.11 38.95 2.28
CA THR A 26 77.95 39.47 3.03
C THR A 26 76.76 38.53 2.81
N SER A 27 75.87 38.43 3.80
CA SER A 27 74.66 37.59 3.68
C SER A 27 73.88 37.93 2.41
N GLY A 28 73.55 36.92 1.61
CA GLY A 28 72.94 37.09 0.29
C GLY A 28 73.92 37.02 -0.88
N TYR A 29 75.24 36.90 -0.66
CA TYR A 29 76.22 36.79 -1.76
C TYR A 29 77.17 35.61 -1.57
N THR A 30 77.63 35.05 -2.70
CA THR A 30 78.56 33.91 -2.77
C THR A 30 79.53 34.06 -3.95
N GLY A 31 80.42 33.09 -4.16
CA GLY A 31 81.48 33.14 -5.16
C GLY A 31 82.84 33.52 -4.59
N ARG A 32 83.90 33.34 -5.38
CA ARG A 32 85.29 33.54 -4.92
C ARG A 32 85.54 35.00 -4.51
N ASN A 33 84.88 35.91 -5.20
CA ASN A 33 84.96 37.36 -5.05
C ASN A 33 83.66 37.94 -4.51
N CYS A 34 82.72 37.12 -4.03
CA CYS A 34 81.38 37.53 -3.60
C CYS A 34 80.60 38.25 -4.71
N GLU A 35 80.74 37.75 -5.94
CA GLU A 35 80.20 38.30 -7.16
C GLU A 35 78.83 37.70 -7.55
N LEU A 36 78.41 36.60 -6.91
CA LEU A 36 77.15 35.91 -7.19
C LEU A 36 76.12 36.23 -6.10
N ASP A 37 74.86 36.47 -6.48
CA ASP A 37 73.73 36.62 -5.56
C ASP A 37 73.21 35.24 -5.12
N ILE A 38 72.74 35.12 -3.88
CA ILE A 38 72.08 33.93 -3.34
C ILE A 38 70.58 34.11 -3.58
N GLU A 39 70.12 33.62 -4.73
CA GLU A 39 68.78 33.89 -5.25
C GLU A 39 67.64 33.48 -4.30
N CYS A 40 67.82 32.38 -3.56
CA CYS A 40 66.85 31.91 -2.58
C CYS A 40 66.66 32.84 -1.36
N HIS A 41 67.54 33.82 -1.12
CA HIS A 41 67.40 34.77 -0.03
C HIS A 41 66.15 35.66 -0.17
N SER A 42 65.68 35.89 -1.40
CA SER A 42 64.47 36.68 -1.69
C SER A 42 63.14 35.95 -1.44
N ASN A 43 63.19 34.66 -1.03
CA ASN A 43 62.04 33.77 -0.89
C ASN A 43 61.12 33.73 -2.13
N PRO A 44 61.63 33.38 -3.33
CA PRO A 44 60.86 33.43 -4.57
C PRO A 44 59.77 32.35 -4.65
N CYS A 45 59.92 31.23 -3.93
CA CYS A 45 58.97 30.13 -3.94
C CYS A 45 57.72 30.46 -3.09
N GLN A 46 56.56 30.47 -3.74
CA GLN A 46 55.26 30.72 -3.12
C GLN A 46 54.67 29.43 -2.52
N ASN A 47 53.58 29.57 -1.77
CA ASN A 47 52.79 28.45 -1.24
C ASN A 47 53.58 27.40 -0.43
N GLY A 48 54.66 27.82 0.24
CA GLY A 48 55.49 26.95 1.07
C GLY A 48 56.48 26.08 0.29
N GLY A 49 56.81 26.44 -0.95
CA GLY A 49 57.86 25.77 -1.73
C GLY A 49 59.26 25.92 -1.14
N ILE A 50 60.08 24.89 -1.30
CA ILE A 50 61.47 24.87 -0.81
C ILE A 50 62.39 25.36 -1.92
N CYS A 51 63.09 26.46 -1.68
CA CYS A 51 64.03 27.05 -2.62
C CYS A 51 65.43 26.41 -2.50
N THR A 52 66.05 26.10 -3.64
CA THR A 52 67.46 25.70 -3.73
C THR A 52 68.17 26.51 -4.81
N ASP A 53 69.35 27.07 -4.49
CA ASP A 53 70.16 27.79 -5.48
C ASP A 53 70.75 26.80 -6.50
N ASP A 54 70.57 27.09 -7.79
CA ASP A 54 71.12 26.30 -8.91
C ASP A 54 72.14 27.15 -9.68
N GLN A 55 73.34 26.61 -9.88
CA GLN A 55 74.47 27.33 -10.48
C GLN A 55 74.25 27.68 -11.97
N ASN A 56 73.24 27.10 -12.64
CA ASN A 56 72.95 27.35 -14.06
C ASN A 56 71.67 28.15 -14.33
N SER A 57 70.63 27.97 -13.52
CA SER A 57 69.32 28.62 -13.70
C SER A 57 68.99 29.67 -12.64
N GLY A 58 69.86 29.80 -11.63
CA GLY A 58 69.74 30.75 -10.55
C GLY A 58 69.13 30.14 -9.29
N HIS A 59 67.83 29.83 -9.32
CA HIS A 59 67.13 29.12 -8.24
C HIS A 59 66.12 28.11 -8.80
N THR A 60 65.84 27.09 -8.01
CA THR A 60 64.81 26.08 -8.29
C THR A 60 63.87 25.96 -7.09
N CYS A 61 62.56 26.03 -7.35
CA CYS A 61 61.53 25.82 -6.33
C CYS A 61 61.00 24.39 -6.36
N HIS A 62 61.10 23.70 -5.22
CA HIS A 62 60.47 22.41 -5.00
C HIS A 62 59.07 22.62 -4.42
N CYS A 63 58.06 22.48 -5.27
CA CYS A 63 56.68 22.76 -4.89
C CYS A 63 56.05 21.67 -4.01
N PRO A 64 55.25 22.04 -3.00
CA PRO A 64 54.47 21.09 -2.22
C PRO A 64 53.40 20.41 -3.10
N THR A 65 52.94 19.23 -2.67
CA THR A 65 51.97 18.43 -3.41
C THR A 65 50.76 19.24 -3.84
N GLY A 66 50.52 19.30 -5.15
CA GLY A 66 49.37 19.98 -5.77
C GLY A 66 49.66 21.35 -6.37
N PHE A 67 50.73 22.04 -5.95
CA PHE A 67 51.12 23.33 -6.53
C PHE A 67 52.07 23.13 -7.71
N THR A 68 51.96 23.99 -8.71
CA THR A 68 52.80 23.95 -9.92
C THR A 68 53.24 25.35 -10.33
N GLY A 69 54.10 25.46 -11.34
CA GLY A 69 54.72 26.74 -11.73
C GLY A 69 56.18 26.82 -11.27
N ASN A 70 56.95 27.74 -11.87
CA ASN A 70 58.38 27.86 -11.59
C ASN A 70 58.64 28.31 -10.15
N ASN A 71 57.70 29.05 -9.58
CA ASN A 71 57.75 29.58 -8.23
C ASN A 71 56.60 29.01 -7.37
N CYS A 72 55.99 27.89 -7.78
CA CYS A 72 54.85 27.28 -7.09
C CYS A 72 53.60 28.19 -7.00
N GLU A 73 53.46 29.12 -7.94
CA GLU A 73 52.43 30.15 -7.96
C GLU A 73 51.06 29.65 -8.43
N LYS A 74 50.99 28.47 -9.06
CA LYS A 74 49.73 27.90 -9.57
C LYS A 74 49.11 26.97 -8.55
N GLU A 75 47.87 27.27 -8.18
CA GLU A 75 47.06 26.47 -7.27
C GLU A 75 46.75 25.06 -7.83
N PRO A 76 46.47 24.08 -6.95
CA PRO A 76 46.04 22.76 -7.37
C PRO A 76 44.70 22.82 -8.09
N TYR A 77 44.64 22.33 -9.34
CA TYR A 77 43.36 22.15 -10.02
C TYR A 77 42.53 21.10 -9.26
N VAL A 78 41.50 21.56 -8.56
CA VAL A 78 40.60 20.70 -7.80
C VAL A 78 39.78 19.84 -8.77
N MET A 79 40.07 18.55 -8.74
CA MET A 79 39.35 17.53 -9.51
C MET A 79 38.16 17.05 -8.69
N ILE A 80 36.95 17.28 -9.20
CA ILE A 80 35.69 16.97 -8.51
C ILE A 80 35.02 15.79 -9.22
N LYS A 81 34.73 14.74 -8.46
CA LYS A 81 33.96 13.59 -8.96
C LYS A 81 32.55 14.03 -9.41
N PRO A 82 31.93 13.37 -10.40
CA PRO A 82 30.60 13.75 -10.87
C PRO A 82 29.56 13.64 -9.75
N THR A 83 28.53 14.49 -9.79
CA THR A 83 27.32 14.38 -8.96
C THR A 83 26.09 14.63 -9.83
N VAL A 84 25.13 13.71 -9.81
CA VAL A 84 23.93 13.72 -10.64
C VAL A 84 22.71 14.19 -9.84
N SER A 85 21.99 15.15 -10.44
CA SER A 85 20.66 15.58 -10.03
C SER A 85 19.62 15.11 -11.05
N LEU A 86 18.83 14.11 -10.66
CA LEU A 86 17.78 13.48 -11.47
C LEU A 86 16.56 13.21 -10.58
N ALA A 87 15.36 13.44 -11.13
CA ALA A 87 14.11 13.14 -10.41
C ALA A 87 13.86 11.63 -10.38
N ASP A 88 13.36 11.11 -9.25
CA ASP A 88 13.08 9.68 -9.06
C ASP A 88 12.00 9.16 -10.00
N THR A 89 11.05 10.03 -10.42
CA THR A 89 9.94 9.64 -11.29
C THR A 89 9.65 10.70 -12.34
N ARG A 90 9.31 10.25 -13.56
CA ARG A 90 8.80 11.07 -14.66
C ARG A 90 7.52 10.45 -15.21
N THR A 91 6.46 11.25 -15.33
CA THR A 91 5.15 10.76 -15.79
C THR A 91 4.73 11.46 -17.09
N VAL A 92 4.17 10.71 -18.02
CA VAL A 92 3.74 11.19 -19.35
C VAL A 92 2.49 10.44 -19.81
N ASN A 93 1.66 11.03 -20.66
CA ASN A 93 0.52 10.32 -21.24
C ASN A 93 0.93 9.51 -22.47
N GLU A 94 0.34 8.33 -22.65
CA GLU A 94 0.44 7.55 -23.88
C GLU A 94 -0.05 8.38 -25.08
N GLY A 95 0.65 8.27 -26.20
CA GLY A 95 0.40 9.06 -27.41
C GLY A 95 1.05 10.46 -27.41
N SER A 96 1.74 10.85 -26.33
CA SER A 96 2.49 12.12 -26.32
C SER A 96 3.56 12.12 -27.40
N SER A 97 3.62 13.17 -28.21
CA SER A 97 4.57 13.26 -29.33
C SER A 97 6.03 13.33 -28.87
N LEU A 98 6.29 13.83 -27.66
CA LEU A 98 7.63 14.00 -27.11
C LEU A 98 7.65 13.88 -25.57
N LEU A 99 8.61 13.12 -25.03
CA LEU A 99 9.01 13.15 -23.62
C LEU A 99 10.51 13.46 -23.55
N THR A 100 10.93 14.38 -22.67
CA THR A 100 12.34 14.72 -22.45
C THR A 100 12.67 14.57 -20.97
N ILE A 101 13.75 13.82 -20.68
CA ILE A 101 14.24 13.58 -19.33
C ILE A 101 15.64 14.20 -19.19
N PRO A 102 15.80 15.28 -18.41
CA PRO A 102 17.12 15.87 -18.15
C PRO A 102 17.86 15.08 -17.08
N CYS A 103 19.17 14.88 -17.28
CA CYS A 103 20.09 14.46 -16.23
C CYS A 103 21.15 15.55 -16.02
N TYR A 104 21.02 16.33 -14.95
CA TYR A 104 21.99 17.37 -14.66
C TYR A 104 23.16 16.77 -13.89
N ALA A 105 24.38 16.98 -14.37
CA ALA A 105 25.59 16.45 -13.75
C ALA A 105 26.63 17.56 -13.58
N GLU A 106 27.14 17.71 -12.36
CA GLU A 106 28.20 18.64 -12.01
C GLU A 106 29.50 17.87 -11.74
N GLY A 107 30.66 18.45 -12.03
CA GLY A 107 31.96 17.83 -11.80
C GLY A 107 33.08 18.53 -12.57
N ILE A 108 34.33 18.32 -12.14
CA ILE A 108 35.52 18.91 -12.76
C ILE A 108 36.54 17.81 -13.05
N PRO A 109 36.89 17.53 -14.31
CA PRO A 109 36.34 18.12 -15.54
C PRO A 109 34.85 17.82 -15.75
N ILE A 110 34.19 18.61 -16.62
CA ILE A 110 32.76 18.45 -16.96
C ILE A 110 32.50 16.98 -17.33
N PRO A 111 31.58 16.29 -16.63
CA PRO A 111 31.34 14.88 -16.86
C PRO A 111 30.60 14.62 -18.18
N SER A 112 30.92 13.51 -18.83
CA SER A 112 30.11 12.95 -19.90
C SER A 112 28.92 12.21 -19.31
N VAL A 113 27.74 12.39 -19.89
CA VAL A 113 26.50 11.70 -19.49
C VAL A 113 26.19 10.58 -20.48
N THR A 114 25.74 9.43 -19.97
CA THR A 114 25.20 8.32 -20.78
C THR A 114 23.89 7.81 -20.18
N TRP A 115 22.99 7.35 -21.06
CA TRP A 115 21.69 6.79 -20.69
C TRP A 115 21.57 5.32 -21.09
N GLU A 116 21.02 4.50 -20.19
CA GLU A 116 20.75 3.09 -20.42
C GLU A 116 19.37 2.71 -19.87
N SER A 117 18.77 1.65 -20.43
CA SER A 117 17.54 1.07 -19.88
C SER A 117 17.94 -0.01 -18.87
N LEU A 118 17.37 0.02 -17.67
CA LEU A 118 17.59 -1.04 -16.68
C LEU A 118 16.74 -2.29 -17.00
N ASP A 119 15.54 -2.06 -17.53
CA ASP A 119 14.55 -3.12 -17.74
C ASP A 119 14.68 -3.82 -19.12
N LYS A 120 15.55 -3.32 -20.00
CA LYS A 120 15.66 -3.74 -21.42
C LYS A 120 17.13 -3.79 -21.85
N PRO A 121 17.51 -4.64 -22.82
CA PRO A 121 18.89 -4.77 -23.28
C PRO A 121 19.43 -3.51 -23.98
N SER A 122 18.54 -2.61 -24.43
CA SER A 122 18.89 -1.35 -25.06
C SER A 122 17.80 -0.31 -24.81
N LEU A 123 18.13 0.96 -25.05
CA LEU A 123 17.13 2.02 -25.08
C LEU A 123 16.06 1.73 -26.14
N PRO A 124 14.78 2.06 -25.88
CA PRO A 124 13.70 1.90 -26.87
C PRO A 124 14.03 2.59 -28.21
N TYR A 125 13.52 2.05 -29.32
CA TYR A 125 13.84 2.53 -30.67
C TYR A 125 13.44 4.00 -30.90
N ASN A 126 12.42 4.47 -30.19
CA ASN A 126 11.90 5.82 -30.23
C ASN A 126 12.59 6.76 -29.20
N ALA A 127 13.50 6.22 -28.38
CA ALA A 127 14.32 6.94 -27.42
C ALA A 127 15.70 7.28 -28.01
N ARG A 128 16.18 8.50 -27.78
CA ARG A 128 17.50 8.96 -28.21
C ARG A 128 18.12 9.86 -27.15
N GLN A 129 19.41 9.67 -26.92
CA GLN A 129 20.19 10.60 -26.12
C GLN A 129 20.62 11.80 -26.96
N LEU A 130 20.42 13.01 -26.43
CA LEU A 130 20.92 14.25 -27.00
C LEU A 130 21.57 15.09 -25.89
N GLY A 131 22.91 15.12 -25.88
CA GLY A 131 23.65 15.71 -24.76
C GLY A 131 23.32 14.99 -23.45
N HIS A 132 22.82 15.74 -22.47
CA HIS A 132 22.41 15.21 -21.16
C HIS A 132 20.92 14.85 -21.06
N PHE A 133 20.18 14.93 -22.16
CA PHE A 133 18.75 14.58 -22.22
C PHE A 133 18.53 13.20 -22.82
N LEU A 134 17.57 12.45 -22.25
CA LEU A 134 16.95 11.29 -22.90
C LEU A 134 15.59 11.70 -23.45
N ILE A 135 15.42 11.57 -24.77
CA ILE A 135 14.24 12.05 -25.51
C ILE A 135 13.51 10.87 -26.14
N PHE A 136 12.22 10.71 -25.85
CA PHE A 136 11.32 9.76 -26.50
C PHE A 136 10.41 10.49 -27.48
N LYS A 137 10.22 9.94 -28.69
CA LYS A 137 9.22 10.40 -29.65
C LYS A 137 8.03 9.45 -29.69
N ASN A 138 6.82 9.95 -29.88
CA ASN A 138 5.60 9.15 -29.97
C ASN A 138 5.51 8.11 -28.84
N VAL A 139 5.41 8.62 -27.62
CA VAL A 139 5.43 7.81 -26.39
C VAL A 139 4.30 6.80 -26.40
N SER A 140 4.62 5.56 -26.09
CA SER A 140 3.69 4.44 -25.97
C SER A 140 3.78 3.80 -24.58
N SER A 141 2.78 3.02 -24.18
CA SER A 141 2.79 2.31 -22.90
C SER A 141 4.04 1.48 -22.63
N ILE A 142 4.69 0.94 -23.68
CA ILE A 142 5.92 0.14 -23.54
C ILE A 142 7.15 0.97 -23.16
N ASP A 143 7.09 2.30 -23.24
CA ASP A 143 8.22 3.18 -22.88
C ASP A 143 8.36 3.37 -21.36
N GLY A 144 7.35 2.93 -20.59
CA GLY A 144 7.44 2.87 -19.13
C GLY A 144 8.55 1.92 -18.66
N GLY A 145 9.18 2.25 -17.53
CA GLY A 145 10.28 1.48 -16.97
C GLY A 145 11.33 2.34 -16.28
N HIS A 146 12.44 1.74 -15.87
CA HIS A 146 13.54 2.39 -15.19
C HIS A 146 14.69 2.68 -16.15
N TYR A 147 15.15 3.93 -16.14
CA TYR A 147 16.25 4.41 -16.97
C TYR A 147 17.36 4.95 -16.08
N VAL A 148 18.60 4.65 -16.46
CA VAL A 148 19.80 4.97 -15.69
C VAL A 148 20.55 6.08 -16.39
N CYS A 149 20.81 7.17 -15.66
CA CYS A 149 21.77 8.18 -16.07
C CYS A 149 23.10 7.95 -15.35
N THR A 150 24.18 7.86 -16.12
CA THR A 150 25.55 7.72 -15.63
C THR A 150 26.36 8.95 -16.03
N ALA A 151 26.92 9.66 -15.07
CA ALA A 151 27.84 10.78 -15.29
C ALA A 151 29.27 10.36 -14.94
N LYS A 152 30.21 10.57 -15.86
CA LYS A 152 31.61 10.12 -15.72
C LYS A 152 32.60 11.22 -16.09
N ASN A 153 33.65 11.37 -15.29
CA ASN A 153 34.86 12.09 -15.67
C ASN A 153 36.11 11.27 -15.28
N LYS A 154 37.31 11.85 -15.43
CA LYS A 154 38.57 11.16 -15.07
C LYS A 154 38.74 10.85 -13.59
N VAL A 155 37.91 11.46 -12.73
CA VAL A 155 37.99 11.37 -11.27
C VAL A 155 37.07 10.27 -10.74
N GLY A 156 35.89 10.12 -11.34
CA GLY A 156 34.91 9.14 -10.88
C GLY A 156 33.64 9.09 -11.71
N ILE A 157 32.65 8.40 -11.16
CA ILE A 157 31.35 8.12 -11.77
C ILE A 157 30.26 8.34 -10.72
N ASP A 158 29.13 8.91 -11.13
CA ASP A 158 27.90 8.92 -10.34
C ASP A 158 26.70 8.46 -11.19
N ILE A 159 25.76 7.75 -10.57
CA ILE A 159 24.69 7.02 -11.25
C ILE A 159 23.36 7.28 -10.54
N LYS A 160 22.32 7.63 -11.33
CA LYS A 160 20.95 7.80 -10.82
C LYS A 160 19.93 7.12 -11.72
N VAL A 161 18.86 6.65 -11.11
CA VAL A 161 17.76 5.95 -11.79
C VAL A 161 16.51 6.82 -11.76
N VAL A 162 15.76 6.85 -12.86
CA VAL A 162 14.44 7.46 -12.96
C VAL A 162 13.41 6.43 -13.41
N GLN A 163 12.26 6.38 -12.75
CA GLN A 163 11.10 5.61 -13.19
C GLN A 163 10.24 6.45 -14.15
N VAL A 164 10.07 5.98 -15.38
CA VAL A 164 9.13 6.55 -16.34
C VAL A 164 7.78 5.84 -16.23
N ILE A 165 6.73 6.61 -15.96
CA ILE A 165 5.35 6.15 -15.85
C ILE A 165 4.56 6.69 -17.04
N VAL A 166 4.11 5.79 -17.93
CA VAL A 166 3.24 6.16 -19.06
C VAL A 166 1.77 5.95 -18.67
N LYS A 167 1.02 7.05 -18.55
CA LYS A 167 -0.42 7.06 -18.29
C LYS A 167 -1.17 6.71 -19.58
N THR A 168 -1.77 5.53 -19.62
CA THR A 168 -2.63 5.10 -20.73
C THR A 168 -4.05 5.65 -20.59
N ARG A 169 -4.86 5.54 -21.65
CA ARG A 169 -6.24 6.07 -21.70
C ARG A 169 -7.07 5.61 -20.49
N TYR A 170 -7.51 6.59 -19.70
CA TYR A 170 -8.34 6.41 -18.52
C TYR A 170 -9.66 5.68 -18.85
N ILE A 171 -9.90 4.56 -18.18
CA ILE A 171 -11.07 3.69 -18.37
C ILE A 171 -12.04 3.97 -17.23
N LYS A 172 -13.20 4.53 -17.57
CA LYS A 172 -14.32 4.75 -16.65
C LYS A 172 -14.63 3.45 -15.90
N PRO A 173 -14.89 3.48 -14.58
CA PRO A 173 -15.11 2.27 -13.84
C PRO A 173 -16.32 1.54 -14.41
N HIS A 174 -16.22 0.22 -14.53
CA HIS A 174 -17.29 -0.64 -14.96
C HIS A 174 -17.61 -1.62 -13.84
N VAL A 175 -18.85 -1.60 -13.37
CA VAL A 175 -19.35 -2.57 -12.39
C VAL A 175 -19.88 -3.77 -13.19
N SER A 176 -19.11 -4.87 -13.20
CA SER A 176 -19.39 -6.08 -13.98
C SER A 176 -20.22 -7.10 -13.19
N PRO A 177 -20.92 -8.00 -13.89
CA PRO A 177 -22.37 -8.08 -13.84
C PRO A 177 -22.87 -8.61 -12.49
N LEU A 178 -23.75 -7.82 -11.87
CA LEU A 178 -24.75 -8.37 -10.95
C LEU A 178 -25.79 -9.03 -11.85
N ILE A 179 -25.83 -10.37 -11.86
CA ILE A 179 -26.49 -11.21 -12.89
C ILE A 179 -27.97 -10.85 -13.14
N HIS A 180 -28.61 -10.06 -12.28
CA HIS A 180 -29.80 -9.28 -12.64
C HIS A 180 -29.66 -7.94 -11.95
N ALA A 181 -29.88 -6.81 -12.62
CA ALA A 181 -30.09 -5.54 -11.94
C ALA A 181 -31.61 -5.32 -11.79
N PRO A 182 -32.13 -5.08 -10.57
CA PRO A 182 -31.45 -5.15 -9.29
C PRO A 182 -31.25 -6.60 -8.83
N SER A 183 -30.04 -6.91 -8.36
CA SER A 183 -29.72 -8.24 -7.84
C SER A 183 -30.31 -8.29 -6.46
N THR A 184 -31.36 -9.09 -6.31
CA THR A 184 -31.97 -9.29 -5.00
C THR A 184 -31.11 -10.30 -4.24
N ILE A 185 -30.59 -9.89 -3.09
CA ILE A 185 -29.97 -10.79 -2.13
C ILE A 185 -30.97 -11.06 -1.02
N GLN A 186 -31.05 -12.31 -0.60
CA GLN A 186 -31.92 -12.75 0.48
C GLN A 186 -31.06 -13.31 1.61
N VAL A 187 -31.16 -12.70 2.79
CA VAL A 187 -30.33 -13.08 3.95
C VAL A 187 -31.22 -13.31 5.15
N LYS A 188 -30.91 -14.34 5.94
CA LYS A 188 -31.69 -14.71 7.11
C LYS A 188 -31.62 -13.63 8.20
N TYR A 189 -32.73 -13.38 8.87
CA TYR A 189 -32.83 -12.43 9.99
C TYR A 189 -31.78 -12.74 11.08
N TYR A 190 -31.18 -11.69 11.66
CA TYR A 190 -30.07 -11.72 12.63
C TYR A 190 -28.76 -12.41 12.18
N THR A 191 -28.60 -12.72 10.90
CA THR A 191 -27.32 -13.23 10.37
C THR A 191 -26.49 -12.13 9.68
N GLU A 192 -25.22 -12.41 9.39
CA GLU A 192 -24.33 -11.47 8.70
C GLU A 192 -24.56 -11.51 7.18
N ALA A 193 -24.69 -10.34 6.54
CA ALA A 193 -24.66 -10.21 5.09
C ALA A 193 -23.33 -9.62 4.60
N ARG A 194 -22.80 -10.17 3.51
CA ARG A 194 -21.60 -9.67 2.82
C ARG A 194 -21.93 -9.35 1.37
N ILE A 195 -21.80 -8.09 0.99
CA ILE A 195 -22.13 -7.61 -0.35
C ILE A 195 -20.87 -7.02 -0.98
N THR A 196 -20.35 -7.66 -2.02
CA THR A 196 -19.13 -7.23 -2.71
C THR A 196 -19.46 -6.53 -4.02
N CYS A 197 -18.91 -5.34 -4.23
CA CYS A 197 -19.03 -4.61 -5.50
C CYS A 197 -17.85 -5.01 -6.41
N ASN A 198 -18.14 -5.79 -7.45
CA ASN A 198 -17.15 -6.20 -8.44
C ASN A 198 -16.98 -5.08 -9.47
N VAL A 199 -15.81 -4.44 -9.45
CA VAL A 199 -15.52 -3.27 -10.28
C VAL A 199 -14.19 -3.42 -11.01
N THR A 200 -14.17 -3.04 -12.27
CA THR A 200 -12.96 -2.84 -13.07
C THR A 200 -12.83 -1.36 -13.47
N GLY A 201 -11.63 -0.90 -13.84
CA GLY A 201 -11.40 0.49 -14.25
C GLY A 201 -9.94 0.90 -14.10
N TYR A 202 -9.54 1.97 -14.80
CA TYR A 202 -8.18 2.51 -14.72
C TYR A 202 -8.17 4.05 -14.72
N PRO A 203 -7.47 4.73 -13.79
CA PRO A 203 -6.76 4.18 -12.63
C PRO A 203 -7.69 3.36 -11.71
N SER A 204 -7.14 2.49 -10.85
CA SER A 204 -7.94 1.58 -10.01
C SER A 204 -9.03 2.34 -9.24
N PRO A 205 -10.31 1.97 -9.37
CA PRO A 205 -11.40 2.73 -8.80
C PRO A 205 -11.55 2.54 -7.29
N THR A 206 -11.97 3.61 -6.63
CA THR A 206 -12.45 3.59 -5.24
C THR A 206 -13.92 3.20 -5.20
N VAL A 207 -14.34 2.51 -4.14
CA VAL A 207 -15.73 2.06 -3.94
C VAL A 207 -16.32 2.72 -2.69
N ALA A 208 -17.54 3.24 -2.84
CA ALA A 208 -18.36 3.75 -1.75
C ALA A 208 -19.75 3.09 -1.78
N TRP A 209 -20.39 3.00 -0.62
CA TRP A 209 -21.71 2.38 -0.47
C TRP A 209 -22.72 3.36 0.10
N ILE A 210 -23.94 3.27 -0.39
CA ILE A 210 -25.09 4.04 0.05
C ILE A 210 -26.23 3.08 0.38
N HIS A 211 -26.93 3.32 1.49
CA HIS A 211 -28.17 2.64 1.87
C HIS A 211 -29.26 3.69 2.03
N ASN A 212 -30.32 3.62 1.21
CA ASN A 212 -31.43 4.59 1.25
C ASN A 212 -30.93 6.06 1.27
N ASP A 213 -30.04 6.39 0.33
CA ASP A 213 -29.40 7.71 0.16
C ASP A 213 -28.43 8.15 1.28
N ILE A 214 -28.18 7.31 2.29
CA ILE A 214 -27.22 7.58 3.37
C ILE A 214 -25.92 6.81 3.13
N PRO A 215 -24.74 7.48 3.15
CA PRO A 215 -23.45 6.81 3.04
C PRO A 215 -23.21 5.84 4.20
N VAL A 216 -22.76 4.63 3.90
CA VAL A 216 -22.43 3.59 4.89
C VAL A 216 -20.96 3.19 4.80
N LYS A 217 -20.38 2.78 5.92
CA LYS A 217 -18.98 2.32 5.97
C LYS A 217 -18.86 0.93 5.33
N SER A 218 -17.82 0.73 4.54
CA SER A 218 -17.47 -0.55 3.93
C SER A 218 -16.01 -0.90 4.20
N SER A 219 -15.66 -2.18 4.04
CA SER A 219 -14.28 -2.66 4.09
C SER A 219 -13.80 -2.86 2.65
N GLY A 220 -13.11 -1.85 2.11
CA GLY A 220 -12.77 -1.80 0.70
C GLY A 220 -14.02 -1.89 -0.18
N ASN A 221 -14.07 -2.89 -1.05
CA ASN A 221 -15.17 -3.09 -2.01
C ASN A 221 -16.35 -3.87 -1.42
N THR A 222 -16.26 -4.33 -0.17
CA THR A 222 -17.28 -5.18 0.47
C THR A 222 -17.98 -4.45 1.62
N LEU A 223 -19.31 -4.40 1.56
CA LEU A 223 -20.17 -3.99 2.66
C LEU A 223 -20.48 -5.20 3.54
N ILE A 224 -20.30 -5.05 4.85
CA ILE A 224 -20.59 -6.08 5.86
C ILE A 224 -21.69 -5.53 6.77
N ILE A 225 -22.80 -6.26 6.85
CA ILE A 225 -23.91 -5.99 7.76
C ILE A 225 -23.88 -7.11 8.80
N HIS A 226 -23.38 -6.84 10.00
CA HIS A 226 -23.16 -7.85 11.03
C HIS A 226 -24.46 -8.56 11.49
N SER A 227 -25.58 -7.85 11.48
CA SER A 227 -26.88 -8.41 11.85
C SER A 227 -27.98 -7.82 10.97
N VAL A 228 -28.54 -8.66 10.11
CA VAL A 228 -29.64 -8.31 9.22
C VAL A 228 -30.93 -8.15 10.01
N THR A 229 -31.57 -7.00 9.89
CA THR A 229 -32.84 -6.67 10.56
C THR A 229 -33.80 -5.95 9.60
N ASN A 230 -35.00 -5.61 10.06
CA ASN A 230 -35.98 -4.88 9.25
C ASN A 230 -35.47 -3.50 8.82
N ALA A 231 -34.64 -2.86 9.64
CA ALA A 231 -34.02 -1.58 9.31
C ALA A 231 -32.98 -1.69 8.18
N THR A 232 -32.43 -2.90 7.95
CA THR A 232 -31.45 -3.13 6.88
C THR A 232 -32.10 -3.41 5.53
N ILE A 233 -33.42 -3.57 5.48
CA ILE A 233 -34.15 -3.78 4.21
C ILE A 233 -34.01 -2.53 3.33
N GLY A 234 -33.87 -2.75 2.03
CA GLY A 234 -33.91 -1.67 1.06
C GLY A 234 -32.87 -1.83 -0.05
N THR A 235 -32.56 -0.70 -0.67
CA THR A 235 -31.64 -0.65 -1.80
C THR A 235 -30.28 -0.16 -1.33
N TYR A 236 -29.26 -0.98 -1.61
CA TYR A 236 -27.86 -0.63 -1.45
C TYR A 236 -27.26 -0.30 -2.80
N THR A 237 -26.65 0.88 -2.92
CA THR A 237 -25.98 1.31 -4.14
C THR A 237 -24.48 1.30 -3.93
N CYS A 238 -23.76 0.50 -4.73
CA CYS A 238 -22.31 0.61 -4.80
C CYS A 238 -21.93 1.62 -5.89
N ILE A 239 -21.02 2.52 -5.54
CA ILE A 239 -20.54 3.60 -6.41
C ILE A 239 -19.05 3.41 -6.58
N ALA A 240 -18.63 3.15 -7.80
CA ALA A 240 -17.23 3.09 -8.19
C ALA A 240 -16.80 4.40 -8.83
N LYS A 241 -15.62 4.91 -8.45
CA LYS A 241 -15.08 6.16 -8.99
C LYS A 241 -13.56 6.11 -9.20
N ASN A 242 -13.12 6.55 -10.36
CA ASN A 242 -11.72 6.90 -10.64
C ASN A 242 -11.66 8.24 -11.41
N ASP A 243 -10.46 8.63 -11.83
CA ASP A 243 -10.22 9.87 -12.58
C ASP A 243 -10.92 9.91 -13.96
N ALA A 244 -11.32 8.74 -14.48
CA ALA A 244 -12.01 8.59 -15.75
C ALA A 244 -13.54 8.76 -15.64
N GLY A 245 -14.09 8.68 -14.41
CA GLY A 245 -15.51 8.85 -14.15
C GLY A 245 -16.04 7.93 -13.05
N SER A 246 -17.36 7.74 -13.03
CA SER A 246 -18.04 6.92 -12.02
C SER A 246 -19.14 6.05 -12.62
N SER A 247 -19.31 4.85 -12.06
CA SER A 247 -20.42 3.94 -12.32
C SER A 247 -21.07 3.50 -11.01
N ARG A 248 -22.29 2.99 -11.12
CA ARG A 248 -23.15 2.67 -9.98
C ARG A 248 -23.89 1.38 -10.26
N ALA A 249 -24.18 0.61 -9.21
CA ALA A 249 -25.11 -0.51 -9.29
C ALA A 249 -25.96 -0.62 -8.02
N ASN A 250 -27.21 -1.04 -8.20
CA ASN A 250 -28.20 -1.17 -7.14
C ASN A 250 -28.43 -2.65 -6.78
N ILE A 251 -28.46 -2.94 -5.49
CA ILE A 251 -28.69 -4.26 -4.91
C ILE A 251 -29.88 -4.14 -3.95
N GLN A 252 -30.87 -5.04 -4.08
CA GLN A 252 -32.00 -5.08 -3.17
C GLN A 252 -31.72 -6.10 -2.07
N LEU A 253 -31.65 -5.68 -0.81
CA LEU A 253 -31.59 -6.61 0.33
C LEU A 253 -33.00 -6.95 0.81
N LYS A 254 -33.32 -8.24 0.82
CA LYS A 254 -34.52 -8.80 1.43
C LYS A 254 -34.13 -9.72 2.59
N VAL A 255 -35.01 -9.80 3.57
CA VAL A 255 -34.84 -10.65 4.75
C VAL A 255 -35.60 -11.96 4.55
N ILE A 256 -34.97 -13.08 4.93
CA ILE A 256 -35.62 -14.38 5.10
C ILE A 256 -35.88 -14.60 6.59
N TYR A 257 -37.09 -15.05 6.91
CA TYR A 257 -37.53 -15.38 8.26
C TYR A 257 -37.60 -16.89 8.45
N ASP A 258 -37.46 -17.35 9.69
CA ASP A 258 -37.62 -18.75 10.02
C ASP A 258 -39.12 -19.07 10.18
N VAL A 259 -39.62 -19.97 9.35
CA VAL A 259 -40.95 -20.55 9.53
C VAL A 259 -41.01 -21.42 10.79
N PRO A 260 -42.19 -21.63 11.40
CA PRO A 260 -42.31 -22.46 12.58
C PRO A 260 -41.86 -23.90 12.29
N LYS A 261 -41.21 -24.53 13.27
CA LYS A 261 -40.82 -25.93 13.23
C LYS A 261 -40.97 -26.54 14.61
N ILE A 262 -41.80 -27.57 14.73
CA ILE A 262 -42.03 -28.27 16.00
C ILE A 262 -40.78 -29.12 16.32
N ILE A 263 -40.13 -28.81 17.44
CA ILE A 263 -38.92 -29.52 17.91
C ILE A 263 -39.20 -30.45 19.07
N SER A 264 -40.29 -30.22 19.80
CA SER A 264 -40.79 -31.11 20.86
C SER A 264 -42.27 -31.36 20.60
N PRO A 265 -42.62 -32.39 19.82
CA PRO A 265 -44.02 -32.73 19.57
C PRO A 265 -44.64 -33.42 20.80
N PRO A 266 -45.96 -33.32 21.01
CA PRO A 266 -46.67 -34.17 21.96
C PRO A 266 -46.48 -35.64 21.60
N LEU A 267 -46.64 -36.52 22.59
CA LEU A 267 -46.53 -37.97 22.40
C LEU A 267 -47.91 -38.63 22.50
N THR A 268 -48.07 -39.75 21.81
CA THR A 268 -49.24 -40.62 21.98
C THR A 268 -49.27 -41.15 23.42
N SER A 269 -50.39 -40.96 24.11
CA SER A 269 -50.53 -41.32 25.52
C SER A 269 -51.75 -42.20 25.76
N VAL A 270 -51.59 -43.15 26.67
CA VAL A 270 -52.69 -43.94 27.25
C VAL A 270 -52.98 -43.39 28.64
N ILE A 271 -54.21 -42.93 28.85
CA ILE A 271 -54.65 -42.25 30.09
C ILE A 271 -55.75 -43.09 30.73
N LEU A 272 -55.73 -43.23 32.05
CA LEU A 272 -56.83 -43.86 32.77
C LEU A 272 -57.97 -42.87 32.98
N ALA A 273 -59.20 -43.33 32.81
CA ALA A 273 -60.40 -42.49 32.95
C ALA A 273 -60.41 -41.76 34.30
N GLY A 274 -60.77 -40.48 34.28
CA GLY A 274 -60.78 -39.59 35.44
C GLY A 274 -59.44 -38.95 35.78
N GLN A 275 -58.32 -39.38 35.19
CA GLN A 275 -57.01 -38.74 35.38
C GLN A 275 -56.83 -37.52 34.48
N SER A 276 -55.90 -36.65 34.89
CA SER A 276 -55.43 -35.53 34.09
C SER A 276 -54.07 -35.84 33.47
N HIS A 277 -53.81 -35.35 32.27
CA HIS A 277 -52.53 -35.58 31.57
C HIS A 277 -52.04 -34.33 30.87
N LYS A 278 -50.71 -34.13 30.89
CA LYS A 278 -50.05 -32.97 30.29
C LYS A 278 -49.40 -33.35 28.97
N PHE A 279 -49.68 -32.57 27.94
CA PHE A 279 -49.03 -32.62 26.64
C PHE A 279 -48.21 -31.35 26.45
N THR A 280 -46.99 -31.52 25.95
CA THR A 280 -46.07 -30.42 25.65
C THR A 280 -45.90 -30.32 24.15
N CYS A 281 -45.90 -29.09 23.64
CA CYS A 281 -45.55 -28.78 22.27
C CYS A 281 -44.67 -27.54 22.23
N ILE A 282 -43.44 -27.68 21.71
CA ILE A 282 -42.48 -26.59 21.59
C ILE A 282 -42.05 -26.50 20.13
N ALA A 283 -42.10 -25.29 19.58
CA ALA A 283 -41.67 -24.99 18.24
C ALA A 283 -40.64 -23.86 18.23
N THR A 284 -39.73 -23.90 17.26
CA THR A 284 -38.81 -22.81 16.92
C THR A 284 -39.36 -22.04 15.73
N GLY A 285 -38.97 -20.78 15.57
CA GLY A 285 -39.32 -19.96 14.41
C GLY A 285 -39.10 -18.50 14.73
N HIS A 286 -39.02 -17.64 13.71
CA HIS A 286 -38.91 -16.21 13.94
C HIS A 286 -39.81 -15.45 12.94
N PRO A 287 -40.76 -14.61 13.39
CA PRO A 287 -41.11 -14.36 14.79
C PRO A 287 -41.56 -15.61 15.54
N GLU A 288 -41.45 -15.56 16.87
CA GLU A 288 -41.79 -16.67 17.77
C GLU A 288 -43.20 -17.19 17.46
N PRO A 289 -43.37 -18.50 17.20
CA PRO A 289 -44.65 -19.05 16.77
C PRO A 289 -45.65 -19.14 17.94
N THR A 290 -46.91 -18.91 17.64
CA THR A 290 -48.03 -19.19 18.56
C THR A 290 -48.41 -20.67 18.48
N ILE A 291 -48.59 -21.31 19.63
CA ILE A 291 -49.05 -22.70 19.72
C ILE A 291 -50.57 -22.76 19.83
N ILE A 292 -51.18 -23.56 18.97
CA ILE A 292 -52.63 -23.76 18.88
C ILE A 292 -52.90 -25.25 19.01
N TRP A 293 -53.78 -25.62 19.94
CA TRP A 293 -54.20 -27.00 20.12
C TRP A 293 -55.59 -27.21 19.52
N THR A 294 -55.78 -28.33 18.84
CA THR A 294 -57.09 -28.79 18.39
C THR A 294 -57.27 -30.26 18.74
N TYR A 295 -58.52 -30.67 18.95
CA TYR A 295 -58.85 -32.03 19.35
C TYR A 295 -59.97 -32.57 18.47
N LYS A 296 -59.85 -33.83 18.04
CA LYS A 296 -60.89 -34.53 17.28
C LYS A 296 -61.20 -35.85 17.95
N MET A 297 -62.38 -35.96 18.55
CA MET A 297 -62.82 -37.20 19.22
C MET A 297 -63.04 -38.31 18.19
N PHE A 298 -62.72 -39.55 18.56
CA PHE A 298 -62.97 -40.72 17.70
C PHE A 298 -64.42 -41.18 17.77
N THR A 299 -65.07 -41.05 18.93
CA THR A 299 -66.42 -41.56 19.20
C THR A 299 -67.52 -40.57 18.83
N LYS A 300 -67.19 -39.28 18.75
CA LYS A 300 -68.13 -38.20 18.42
C LYS A 300 -67.55 -37.38 17.27
N HIS A 301 -68.40 -36.99 16.33
CA HIS A 301 -68.06 -36.04 15.27
C HIS A 301 -68.00 -34.58 15.79
N THR A 302 -67.37 -34.36 16.95
CA THR A 302 -67.10 -33.02 17.47
C THR A 302 -65.59 -32.76 17.52
N THR A 303 -65.25 -31.49 17.35
CA THR A 303 -63.90 -30.94 17.48
C THR A 303 -63.73 -30.15 18.77
N ASP A 304 -64.74 -30.18 19.66
CA ASP A 304 -64.68 -29.53 20.95
C ASP A 304 -63.55 -30.16 21.77
N MET A 305 -62.72 -29.31 22.37
CA MET A 305 -61.67 -29.79 23.24
C MET A 305 -62.31 -30.28 24.55
N PRO A 306 -61.89 -31.44 25.09
CA PRO A 306 -62.25 -31.84 26.45
C PRO A 306 -61.83 -30.78 27.46
N LEU A 307 -62.33 -30.88 28.70
CA LEU A 307 -61.96 -29.94 29.77
C LEU A 307 -60.43 -29.82 29.85
N HIS A 308 -59.92 -28.59 29.75
CA HIS A 308 -58.48 -28.38 29.63
C HIS A 308 -57.99 -27.09 30.27
N GLN A 309 -56.67 -27.04 30.48
CA GLN A 309 -55.94 -25.87 30.95
C GLN A 309 -54.67 -25.67 30.11
N LEU A 310 -54.45 -24.44 29.65
CA LEU A 310 -53.23 -24.04 28.96
C LEU A 310 -52.24 -23.41 29.95
N HIS A 311 -50.98 -23.81 29.83
CA HIS A 311 -49.88 -23.31 30.65
C HIS A 311 -48.73 -22.85 29.74
N ASN A 312 -47.76 -22.11 30.31
CA ASN A 312 -46.55 -21.66 29.63
C ASN A 312 -46.83 -21.02 28.26
N HIS A 313 -47.68 -19.99 28.25
CA HIS A 313 -48.11 -19.28 27.02
C HIS A 313 -48.69 -20.20 25.93
N GLY A 314 -49.32 -21.31 26.32
CA GLY A 314 -49.99 -22.25 25.40
C GLY A 314 -49.14 -23.44 24.97
N SER A 315 -47.85 -23.50 25.30
CA SER A 315 -46.97 -24.62 24.95
C SER A 315 -47.29 -25.93 25.69
N VAL A 316 -48.04 -25.85 26.80
CA VAL A 316 -48.45 -27.03 27.58
C VAL A 316 -49.96 -27.08 27.72
N LEU A 317 -50.56 -28.14 27.20
CA LEU A 317 -51.98 -28.47 27.34
C LEU A 317 -52.17 -29.52 28.42
N THR A 318 -53.00 -29.26 29.41
CA THR A 318 -53.46 -30.28 30.37
C THR A 318 -54.89 -30.64 30.06
N LEU A 319 -55.16 -31.90 29.71
CA LEU A 319 -56.52 -32.43 29.65
C LEU A 319 -56.90 -32.90 31.06
N CYS A 320 -58.06 -32.47 31.54
CA CYS A 320 -58.53 -32.65 32.91
C CYS A 320 -59.67 -33.67 32.97
N SER A 321 -59.53 -34.67 33.84
CA SER A 321 -60.58 -35.64 34.17
C SER A 321 -61.25 -36.29 32.94
N ILE A 322 -60.42 -36.81 32.02
CA ILE A 322 -60.89 -37.32 30.72
C ILE A 322 -61.65 -38.66 30.87
N ASN A 323 -62.75 -38.84 30.14
CA ASN A 323 -63.56 -40.07 30.18
C ASN A 323 -63.29 -41.02 29.01
N THR A 324 -63.79 -42.25 29.07
CA THR A 324 -63.50 -43.31 28.08
C THR A 324 -64.03 -43.00 26.68
N GLN A 325 -65.04 -42.15 26.54
CA GLN A 325 -65.58 -41.73 25.25
C GLN A 325 -64.77 -40.60 24.62
N GLU A 326 -63.90 -39.93 25.37
CA GLU A 326 -63.10 -38.80 24.90
C GLU A 326 -61.76 -39.22 24.28
N SER A 327 -61.60 -40.49 23.89
CA SER A 327 -60.44 -40.89 23.07
C SER A 327 -60.49 -40.18 21.72
N GLY A 328 -59.34 -39.70 21.24
CA GLY A 328 -59.29 -38.84 20.07
C GLY A 328 -57.88 -38.54 19.56
N LEU A 329 -57.82 -37.71 18.52
CA LEU A 329 -56.59 -37.19 17.93
C LEU A 329 -56.34 -35.78 18.44
N LEU A 330 -55.21 -35.58 19.10
CA LEU A 330 -54.73 -34.28 19.55
C LEU A 330 -53.75 -33.72 18.52
N THR A 331 -54.01 -32.51 18.04
CA THR A 331 -53.12 -31.81 17.09
C THR A 331 -52.55 -30.56 17.73
N CYS A 332 -51.22 -30.44 17.70
CA CYS A 332 -50.53 -29.20 17.97
C CYS A 332 -50.15 -28.53 16.66
N SER A 333 -50.53 -27.27 16.49
CA SER A 333 -50.12 -26.40 15.38
C SER A 333 -49.28 -25.24 15.91
N ALA A 334 -48.12 -25.02 15.31
CA ALA A 334 -47.25 -23.88 15.58
C ALA A 334 -47.30 -22.92 14.39
N LYS A 335 -47.68 -21.66 14.61
CA LYS A 335 -47.93 -20.69 13.53
C LYS A 335 -47.25 -19.35 13.77
N ASN A 336 -46.64 -18.80 12.73
CA ASN A 336 -46.26 -17.39 12.66
C ASN A 336 -46.75 -16.78 11.34
N GLU A 337 -46.44 -15.51 11.09
CA GLU A 337 -46.89 -14.80 9.88
C GLU A 337 -46.25 -15.33 8.57
N PHE A 338 -45.19 -16.13 8.66
CA PHE A 338 -44.43 -16.65 7.52
C PHE A 338 -44.69 -18.14 7.23
N GLY A 339 -45.36 -18.86 8.13
CA GLY A 339 -45.68 -20.26 7.93
C GLY A 339 -46.36 -20.93 9.12
N GLU A 340 -46.58 -22.23 8.99
CA GLU A 340 -47.19 -23.09 10.01
C GLU A 340 -46.59 -24.50 9.92
N ASP A 341 -46.44 -25.15 11.07
CA ASP A 341 -46.08 -26.56 11.19
C ASP A 341 -47.05 -27.24 12.17
N HIS A 342 -47.35 -28.51 11.96
CA HIS A 342 -48.34 -29.23 12.77
C HIS A 342 -48.00 -30.70 12.96
N VAL A 343 -48.40 -31.24 14.11
CA VAL A 343 -48.22 -32.65 14.45
C VAL A 343 -49.45 -33.16 15.19
N SER A 344 -49.85 -34.39 14.89
CA SER A 344 -51.02 -35.03 15.51
C SER A 344 -50.65 -36.34 16.18
N VAL A 345 -51.18 -36.57 17.39
CA VAL A 345 -50.97 -37.79 18.18
C VAL A 345 -52.26 -38.34 18.76
N SER A 346 -52.27 -39.64 19.02
CA SER A 346 -53.45 -40.30 19.58
C SER A 346 -53.49 -40.16 21.10
N VAL A 347 -54.66 -39.86 21.62
CA VAL A 347 -54.95 -39.87 23.06
C VAL A 347 -55.95 -40.99 23.32
N ILE A 348 -55.54 -42.01 24.04
CA ILE A 348 -56.32 -43.24 24.25
C ILE A 348 -56.72 -43.31 25.72
N VAL A 349 -58.02 -43.33 26.01
CA VAL A 349 -58.53 -43.38 27.40
C VAL A 349 -59.03 -44.78 27.72
N ARG A 350 -58.51 -45.39 28.79
CA ARG A 350 -58.92 -46.72 29.26
C ARG A 350 -59.65 -46.63 30.60
N SER A 351 -60.58 -47.56 30.85
CA SER A 351 -61.22 -47.68 32.16
C SER A 351 -60.20 -48.02 33.25
N GLN A 352 -60.41 -47.50 34.45
CA GLN A 352 -59.72 -48.03 35.63
C GLN A 352 -60.29 -49.44 35.88
N ASN A 353 -59.45 -50.48 35.85
CA ASN A 353 -59.90 -51.80 36.28
C ASN A 353 -60.25 -51.70 37.77
N PRO A 354 -61.41 -52.26 38.21
CA PRO A 354 -61.67 -52.37 39.64
C PRO A 354 -60.56 -53.22 40.25
N VAL A 355 -59.84 -52.65 41.21
CA VAL A 355 -58.91 -53.41 42.05
C VAL A 355 -59.81 -54.36 42.85
N GLY A 356 -59.80 -55.63 42.44
CA GLY A 356 -60.56 -56.72 43.06
C GLY A 356 -59.95 -57.17 44.37
#